data_AF-A0A2D5Y153-F1
#
_entry.id   AF-A0A2D5Y153-F1
#
_cell.length_a   1.000
_cell.length_b   1.000
_cell.length_c   1.000
_cell.angle_alpha   90.00
_cell.angle_beta   90.00
_cell.angle_gamma   90.00
#
_symmetry.space_group_name_H-M   'P 1'
#
loop_
_entity.id
_entity.type
_entity.pdbx_description
1 polymer ?
#
loop_
_entity_poly.entity_id
_entity_poly.type
_entity_poly.pdbx_seq_one_letter_code
_entity_poly.pdbx_strand_id
1 'polypeptide(L)'
;MSWESRINQGSPRIMPFITYLLLWSIFAQVILTFTVLIKMRFVRMRAFKEAGVTMDEIAVNHNAWPDSVRKVQNNYINQFELPVLFYLACVMVFVFSVESWIFVVLAWLFVASRVVHMLVHTGKNRVKHRFRAFLFGFFCVMFQWIYIMFIATNAYLYSN
;
A
#
# COMPACT_ATOMS: atom_id res chain seq x y z
N MET A 1 -9.52 24.40 39.75
CA MET A 1 -9.39 23.97 38.34
C MET A 1 -10.44 22.90 38.08
N SER A 2 -11.52 23.21 37.37
CA SER A 2 -12.68 22.32 37.19
C SER A 2 -12.37 21.20 36.18
N TRP A 3 -13.02 20.04 36.31
CA TRP A 3 -12.87 18.90 35.39
C TRP A 3 -13.28 19.25 33.95
N GLU A 4 -14.14 20.26 33.77
CA GLU A 4 -14.54 20.87 32.50
C GLU A 4 -13.38 21.54 31.75
N SER A 5 -12.37 22.06 32.47
CA SER A 5 -11.21 22.68 31.83
C SER A 5 -10.28 21.65 31.18
N ARG A 6 -10.34 20.36 31.57
CA ARG A 6 -9.53 19.29 30.97
C ARG A 6 -10.12 18.75 29.66
N ILE A 7 -11.44 18.77 29.54
CA ILE A 7 -12.15 18.31 28.33
C ILE A 7 -12.08 19.34 27.18
N ASN A 8 -11.90 20.62 27.51
CA ASN A 8 -11.83 21.71 26.52
C ASN A 8 -10.40 22.15 26.15
N GLN A 9 -9.36 21.48 26.65
CA GLN A 9 -7.94 21.82 26.37
C GLN A 9 -7.34 21.10 25.16
N GLY A 10 -8.13 20.33 24.42
CA GLY A 10 -7.73 19.74 23.15
C GLY A 10 -8.64 20.22 22.04
N SER A 11 -8.53 21.49 21.61
CA SER A 11 -9.02 21.85 20.28
C SER A 11 -8.46 20.80 19.31
N PRO A 12 -9.28 20.10 18.50
CA PRO A 12 -8.76 19.09 17.60
C PRO A 12 -7.63 19.73 16.80
N ARG A 13 -6.39 19.24 16.98
CA ARG A 13 -5.26 19.75 16.20
C ARG A 13 -5.62 19.49 14.76
N ILE A 14 -6.02 20.55 14.06
CA ILE A 14 -6.27 20.50 12.63
C ILE A 14 -4.95 20.05 12.04
N MET A 15 -4.94 18.85 11.47
CA MET A 15 -3.71 18.35 10.89
C MET A 15 -3.36 19.25 9.70
N PRO A 16 -2.08 19.54 9.48
CA PRO A 16 -1.64 20.27 8.29
C PRO A 16 -2.21 19.64 7.02
N PHE A 17 -2.47 20.46 5.99
CA PHE A 17 -2.94 19.97 4.69
C PHE A 17 -2.05 18.84 4.12
N ILE A 18 -0.73 18.95 4.31
CA ILE A 18 0.27 17.96 3.91
C ILE A 18 0.00 16.59 4.55
N THR A 19 -0.36 16.57 5.84
CA THR A 19 -0.68 15.35 6.59
C THR A 19 -1.92 14.66 6.02
N TYR A 20 -2.95 15.43 5.65
CA TYR A 20 -4.13 14.87 4.98
C TYR A 20 -3.78 14.25 3.63
N LEU A 21 -2.93 14.90 2.82
CA LEU A 21 -2.49 14.34 1.54
C LEU A 21 -1.73 13.02 1.69
N LEU A 22 -0.89 12.91 2.73
CA LEU A 22 -0.20 11.66 3.04
C LEU A 22 -1.19 10.58 3.48
N LEU A 23 -2.15 10.92 4.36
CA LEU A 23 -3.20 10.00 4.79
C LEU A 23 -4.05 9.50 3.62
N TRP A 24 -4.40 10.37 2.67
CA TRP A 24 -5.13 9.98 1.47
C TRP A 24 -4.36 9.00 0.58
N SER A 25 -3.03 9.09 0.54
CA SER A 25 -2.21 8.10 -0.18
C SER A 25 -2.28 6.70 0.47
N ILE A 26 -2.35 6.63 1.80
CA ILE A 26 -2.55 5.37 2.54
C ILE A 26 -3.91 4.78 2.18
N PHE A 27 -4.99 5.58 2.25
CA PHE A 27 -6.32 5.13 1.88
C PHE A 27 -6.40 4.66 0.43
N ALA A 28 -5.76 5.37 -0.51
CA ALA A 28 -5.71 4.97 -1.90
C ALA A 28 -5.06 3.59 -2.08
N GLN A 29 -3.96 3.31 -1.37
CA GLN A 29 -3.31 2.00 -1.41
C GLN A 29 -4.19 0.89 -0.78
N VAL A 30 -4.88 1.18 0.32
CA VAL A 30 -5.83 0.25 0.95
C VAL A 30 -6.99 -0.08 0.02
N ILE A 31 -7.57 0.93 -0.62
CA ILE A 31 -8.65 0.77 -1.61
C ILE A 31 -8.17 -0.10 -2.78
N LEU A 32 -6.93 0.10 -3.25
CA LEU A 32 -6.36 -0.74 -4.29
C LEU A 32 -6.26 -2.21 -3.86
N THR A 33 -5.83 -2.48 -2.63
CA THR A 33 -5.78 -3.85 -2.08
C THR A 33 -7.17 -4.49 -2.01
N PHE A 34 -8.18 -3.75 -1.54
CA PHE A 34 -9.57 -4.25 -1.53
C PHE A 34 -10.10 -4.50 -2.94
N THR A 35 -9.77 -3.63 -3.90
CA THR A 35 -10.17 -3.80 -5.30
C THR A 35 -9.63 -5.12 -5.86
N VAL A 36 -8.36 -5.45 -5.58
CA VAL A 36 -7.77 -6.72 -6.02
C VAL A 36 -8.38 -7.93 -5.29
N LEU A 37 -8.70 -7.80 -4.00
CA LEU A 37 -9.39 -8.84 -3.23
C LEU A 37 -10.77 -9.17 -3.82
N ILE A 38 -11.56 -8.14 -4.12
CA ILE A 38 -12.88 -8.27 -4.73
C ILE A 38 -12.75 -8.91 -6.11
N LYS A 39 -11.79 -8.48 -6.93
CA LYS A 39 -11.49 -9.10 -8.24
C LYS A 39 -11.13 -10.57 -8.10
N MET A 40 -10.31 -10.95 -7.12
CA MET A 40 -9.95 -12.33 -6.84
C MET A 40 -11.17 -13.19 -6.51
N ARG A 41 -12.10 -12.66 -5.68
CA ARG A 41 -13.36 -13.33 -5.35
C ARG A 41 -14.17 -13.65 -6.61
N PHE A 42 -14.34 -12.69 -7.50
CA PHE A 42 -15.10 -12.90 -8.74
C PHE A 42 -14.44 -13.92 -9.68
N VAL A 43 -13.13 -13.85 -9.89
CA VAL A 43 -12.42 -14.78 -10.79
C VAL A 43 -12.44 -16.21 -10.25
N ARG A 44 -12.32 -16.39 -8.92
CA ARG A 44 -12.50 -17.71 -8.27
C ARG A 44 -13.92 -18.25 -8.45
N MET A 45 -14.95 -17.43 -8.21
CA MET A 45 -16.34 -17.85 -8.42
C MET A 45 -16.61 -18.27 -9.86
N ARG A 46 -16.02 -17.57 -10.83
CA ARG A 46 -16.12 -17.93 -12.24
C ARG A 46 -15.44 -19.27 -12.55
N ALA A 47 -14.26 -19.53 -11.97
CA ALA A 47 -13.58 -20.80 -12.13
C ALA A 47 -14.37 -21.99 -11.57
N PHE A 48 -15.06 -21.83 -10.43
CA PHE A 48 -15.97 -22.86 -9.90
C PHE A 48 -17.13 -23.18 -10.86
N LYS A 49 -17.68 -22.15 -11.53
CA LYS A 49 -18.81 -22.32 -12.46
C LYS A 49 -18.42 -22.86 -13.84
N GLU A 50 -17.29 -22.40 -14.37
CA GLU A 50 -16.90 -22.64 -15.78
C GLU A 50 -15.84 -23.73 -15.94
N ALA A 51 -14.92 -23.87 -14.98
CA ALA A 51 -13.79 -24.78 -15.10
C ALA A 51 -13.98 -26.09 -14.31
N GLY A 52 -15.12 -26.28 -13.65
CA GLY A 52 -15.45 -27.50 -12.92
C GLY A 52 -14.54 -27.81 -11.73
N VAL A 53 -13.71 -26.85 -11.31
CA VAL A 53 -12.77 -27.03 -10.19
C VAL A 53 -13.57 -27.21 -8.91
N THR A 54 -13.36 -28.30 -8.18
CA THR A 54 -14.07 -28.56 -6.93
C THR A 54 -13.33 -27.96 -5.72
N MET A 55 -14.07 -27.70 -4.63
CA MET A 55 -13.46 -27.21 -3.39
C MET A 55 -12.45 -28.21 -2.82
N ASP A 56 -12.72 -29.52 -2.97
CA ASP A 56 -11.87 -30.59 -2.47
C ASP A 56 -10.52 -30.64 -3.22
N GLU A 57 -10.53 -30.46 -4.55
CA GLU A 57 -9.30 -30.39 -5.35
C GLU A 57 -8.42 -29.19 -4.95
N ILE A 58 -9.02 -28.04 -4.67
CA ILE A 58 -8.27 -26.84 -4.24
C ILE A 58 -7.75 -27.01 -2.80
N ALA A 59 -8.54 -27.62 -1.92
CA ALA A 59 -8.16 -27.82 -0.52
C ALA A 59 -6.89 -28.69 -0.37
N VAL A 60 -6.72 -29.66 -1.27
CA VAL A 60 -5.56 -30.54 -1.30
C VAL A 60 -4.43 -29.98 -2.17
N ASN A 61 -4.76 -29.26 -3.26
CA ASN A 61 -3.78 -28.70 -4.18
C ASN A 61 -4.12 -27.25 -4.58
N HIS A 62 -3.43 -26.31 -3.93
CA HIS A 62 -3.59 -24.88 -4.24
C HIS A 62 -3.16 -24.50 -5.68
N ASN A 63 -2.44 -25.37 -6.39
CA ASN A 63 -2.08 -25.18 -7.80
C ASN A 63 -3.19 -25.61 -8.78
N ALA A 64 -4.27 -26.22 -8.31
CA ALA A 64 -5.43 -26.59 -9.15
C ALA A 64 -6.14 -25.37 -9.75
N TRP A 65 -5.84 -24.16 -9.27
CA TRP A 65 -6.39 -22.93 -9.81
C TRP A 65 -5.95 -22.67 -11.27
N PRO A 66 -6.88 -22.30 -12.16
CA PRO A 66 -6.55 -21.85 -13.51
C PRO A 66 -5.63 -20.61 -13.51
N ASP A 67 -4.88 -20.43 -14.59
CA ASP A 67 -3.94 -19.32 -14.78
C ASP A 67 -4.56 -17.94 -14.52
N SER A 68 -5.84 -17.78 -14.88
CA SER A 68 -6.60 -16.54 -14.65
C SER A 68 -6.73 -16.21 -13.16
N VAL A 69 -7.00 -17.20 -12.31
CA VAL A 69 -7.07 -17.06 -10.85
C VAL A 69 -5.67 -16.82 -10.29
N ARG A 70 -4.67 -17.62 -10.70
CA ARG A 70 -3.29 -17.50 -10.18
C ARG A 70 -2.69 -16.11 -10.47
N LYS A 71 -2.97 -15.52 -11.63
CA LYS A 71 -2.55 -14.14 -11.97
C LYS A 71 -3.09 -13.11 -10.96
N VAL A 72 -4.38 -13.19 -10.61
CA VAL A 72 -4.98 -12.23 -9.66
C VAL A 72 -4.49 -12.52 -8.23
N GLN A 73 -4.33 -13.78 -7.86
CA GLN A 73 -3.77 -14.18 -6.56
C GLN A 73 -2.34 -13.67 -6.36
N ASN A 74 -1.48 -13.84 -7.37
CA ASN A 74 -0.12 -13.31 -7.33
C ASN A 74 -0.12 -11.77 -7.24
N ASN A 75 -1.02 -11.10 -7.98
CA ASN A 75 -1.16 -9.65 -7.85
C ASN A 75 -1.59 -9.23 -6.43
N TYR A 76 -2.51 -9.96 -5.81
CA TYR A 76 -2.98 -9.70 -4.45
C TYR A 76 -1.84 -9.79 -3.43
N ILE A 77 -1.05 -10.87 -3.46
CA ILE A 77 0.14 -11.02 -2.60
C ILE A 77 1.11 -9.85 -2.81
N ASN A 78 1.36 -9.49 -4.07
CA ASN A 78 2.21 -8.37 -4.42
C ASN A 78 1.73 -7.04 -3.81
N GLN A 79 0.41 -6.85 -3.56
CA GLN A 79 -0.14 -5.64 -2.91
C GLN A 79 0.14 -5.58 -1.40
N PHE A 80 0.86 -6.55 -0.83
CA PHE A 80 1.33 -6.49 0.56
C PHE A 80 2.85 -6.40 0.69
N GLU A 81 3.63 -6.95 -0.25
CA GLU A 81 5.10 -7.01 -0.17
C GLU A 81 5.76 -5.63 0.06
N LEU A 82 5.67 -4.72 -0.92
CA LEU A 82 6.18 -3.34 -0.77
C LEU A 82 5.25 -2.43 0.04
N PRO A 83 3.90 -2.52 -0.09
CA PRO A 83 2.99 -1.65 0.65
C PRO A 83 3.13 -1.71 2.18
N VAL A 84 3.55 -2.84 2.76
CA VAL A 84 3.84 -2.91 4.20
C VAL A 84 4.94 -1.93 4.61
N LEU A 85 6.02 -1.85 3.83
CA LEU A 85 7.10 -0.90 4.08
C LEU A 85 6.65 0.55 3.87
N PHE A 86 5.80 0.80 2.88
CA PHE A 86 5.21 2.11 2.65
C PHE A 86 4.33 2.58 3.82
N TYR A 87 3.45 1.71 4.33
CA TYR A 87 2.59 2.03 5.46
C TYR A 87 3.43 2.35 6.70
N LEU A 88 4.45 1.54 6.98
CA LEU A 88 5.34 1.76 8.11
C LEU A 88 6.11 3.09 7.96
N ALA A 89 6.60 3.40 6.76
CA ALA A 89 7.26 4.67 6.48
C ALA A 89 6.34 5.87 6.74
N CYS A 90 5.08 5.80 6.32
CA CYS A 90 4.10 6.87 6.59
C CYS A 90 3.83 7.05 8.09
N VAL A 91 3.70 5.94 8.84
CA VAL A 91 3.53 5.98 10.29
C VAL A 91 4.73 6.63 10.97
N MET A 92 5.97 6.28 10.57
CA MET A 92 7.18 6.88 11.13
C MET A 92 7.23 8.40 10.91
N VAL A 93 6.81 8.88 9.74
CA VAL A 93 6.71 10.32 9.46
C VAL A 93 5.69 11.02 10.36
N PHE A 94 4.55 10.37 10.65
CA PHE A 94 3.59 10.89 11.63
C PHE A 94 4.16 10.91 13.05
N VAL A 95 4.88 9.85 13.46
CA VAL A 95 5.52 9.78 14.79
C VAL A 95 6.56 10.89 14.95
N PHE A 96 7.38 11.14 13.93
CA PHE A 96 8.34 12.24 13.95
C PHE A 96 7.72 13.62 13.72
N SER A 97 6.39 13.71 13.52
CA SER A 97 5.69 14.96 13.21
C SER A 97 6.31 15.72 12.04
N VAL A 98 6.74 14.99 11.01
CA VAL A 98 7.44 15.55 9.85
C VAL A 98 6.44 15.97 8.78
N GLU A 99 6.51 17.24 8.37
CA GLU A 99 5.74 17.79 7.26
C GLU A 99 6.63 17.95 6.03
N SER A 100 6.51 17.05 5.05
CA SER A 100 7.38 17.04 3.88
C SER A 100 6.64 16.78 2.58
N TRP A 101 6.66 17.78 1.69
CA TRP A 101 6.14 17.66 0.32
C TRP A 101 6.86 16.59 -0.48
N ILE A 102 8.18 16.43 -0.27
CA ILE A 102 8.97 15.38 -0.93
C ILE A 102 8.40 14.01 -0.57
N PHE A 103 8.11 13.79 0.72
CA PHE A 103 7.55 12.52 1.18
C PHE A 103 6.15 12.26 0.61
N VAL A 104 5.29 13.29 0.55
CA VAL A 104 3.96 13.21 -0.07
C VAL A 104 4.04 12.87 -1.56
N VAL A 105 4.93 13.51 -2.31
CA VAL A 105 5.13 13.21 -3.73
C VAL A 105 5.58 11.77 -3.93
N LEU A 106 6.56 11.30 -3.16
CA LEU A 106 7.03 9.91 -3.20
C LEU A 106 5.90 8.93 -2.86
N ALA A 107 5.04 9.25 -1.89
CA ALA A 107 3.90 8.43 -1.50
C ALA A 107 2.88 8.29 -2.65
N TRP A 108 2.53 9.38 -3.32
CA TRP A 108 1.59 9.34 -4.46
C TRP A 108 2.20 8.67 -5.70
N LEU A 109 3.48 8.88 -5.98
CA LEU A 109 4.20 8.16 -7.03
C LEU A 109 4.22 6.66 -6.75
N PHE A 110 4.41 6.25 -5.49
CA PHE A 110 4.29 4.86 -5.09
C PHE A 110 2.89 4.32 -5.38
N VAL A 111 1.83 4.97 -4.92
CA VAL A 111 0.44 4.52 -5.18
C VAL A 111 0.16 4.41 -6.68
N ALA A 112 0.56 5.40 -7.48
CA ALA A 112 0.41 5.37 -8.93
C ALA A 112 1.12 4.16 -9.57
N SER A 113 2.32 3.84 -9.11
CA SER A 113 3.07 2.66 -9.58
C SER A 113 2.34 1.35 -9.27
N ARG A 114 1.67 1.28 -8.10
CA ARG A 114 0.87 0.11 -7.69
C ARG A 114 -0.37 -0.07 -8.56
N VAL A 115 -1.02 1.03 -8.94
CA VAL A 115 -2.15 1.02 -9.88
C VAL A 115 -1.69 0.51 -11.24
N VAL A 116 -0.60 1.06 -11.80
CA VAL A 116 -0.04 0.62 -13.08
C VAL A 116 0.36 -0.86 -13.03
N HIS A 117 1.02 -1.29 -11.96
CA HIS A 117 1.41 -2.69 -11.76
C HIS A 117 0.18 -3.62 -11.77
N MET A 118 -0.88 -3.27 -11.04
CA MET A 118 -2.14 -4.02 -10.99
C MET A 118 -2.80 -4.13 -12.37
N LEU A 119 -2.90 -3.03 -13.11
CA LEU A 119 -3.51 -3.00 -14.44
C LEU A 119 -2.72 -3.83 -15.46
N VAL A 120 -1.40 -3.73 -15.46
CA VAL A 120 -0.54 -4.50 -16.36
C VAL A 120 -0.59 -5.99 -16.02
N HIS A 121 -0.52 -6.34 -14.73
CA HIS A 121 -0.46 -7.73 -14.28
C HIS A 121 -1.79 -8.47 -14.51
N THR A 122 -2.92 -7.80 -14.23
CA THR A 122 -4.24 -8.41 -14.35
C THR A 122 -4.92 -8.21 -15.72
N GLY A 123 -4.26 -7.49 -16.64
CA GLY A 123 -4.67 -7.31 -18.03
C GLY A 123 -3.76 -8.05 -19.02
N LYS A 124 -2.95 -7.31 -19.79
CA LYS A 124 -2.09 -7.85 -20.87
C LYS A 124 -0.93 -8.74 -20.37
N ASN A 125 -0.63 -8.72 -19.06
CA ASN A 125 0.43 -9.48 -18.40
C ASN A 125 1.81 -9.42 -19.10
N ARG A 126 2.21 -8.23 -19.55
CA ARG A 126 3.55 -8.03 -20.13
C ARG A 126 4.60 -7.95 -19.02
N VAL A 127 5.41 -9.00 -18.89
CA VAL A 127 6.39 -9.18 -17.79
C VAL A 127 7.34 -7.97 -17.64
N LYS A 128 7.87 -7.42 -18.74
CA LYS A 128 8.79 -6.27 -18.69
C LYS A 128 8.13 -5.01 -18.12
N HIS A 129 6.86 -4.76 -18.44
CA HIS A 129 6.15 -3.56 -17.96
C HIS A 129 5.79 -3.68 -16.48
N ARG A 130 5.36 -4.86 -16.02
CA ARG A 130 5.09 -5.07 -14.59
C ARG A 130 6.36 -4.92 -13.76
N PHE A 131 7.50 -5.45 -14.24
CA PHE A 131 8.77 -5.34 -13.54
C PHE A 131 9.23 -3.88 -13.40
N ARG A 132 9.10 -3.07 -14.46
CA ARG A 132 9.41 -1.64 -14.41
C ARG A 132 8.52 -0.87 -13.43
N ALA A 133 7.22 -1.16 -13.41
CA ALA A 133 6.29 -0.53 -12.46
C ALA A 133 6.61 -0.92 -11.01
N PHE A 134 6.93 -2.19 -10.76
CA PHE A 134 7.39 -2.66 -9.46
C PHE A 134 8.68 -1.95 -9.02
N LEU A 135 9.69 -1.88 -9.90
CA LEU A 135 10.98 -1.29 -9.60
C LEU A 135 10.88 0.22 -9.32
N PHE A 136 10.02 0.92 -10.05
CA PHE A 136 9.73 2.33 -9.77
C PHE A 136 9.11 2.52 -8.38
N GLY A 137 8.12 1.69 -8.01
CA GLY A 137 7.53 1.70 -6.67
C GLY A 137 8.54 1.36 -5.57
N PHE A 138 9.42 0.39 -5.83
CA PHE A 138 10.53 0.03 -4.94
C PHE A 138 11.41 1.25 -4.64
N PHE A 139 11.83 1.99 -5.67
CA PHE A 139 12.66 3.18 -5.48
C PHE A 139 11.93 4.30 -4.72
N CYS A 140 10.63 4.48 -4.95
CA CYS A 140 9.85 5.46 -4.18
C CYS A 140 9.90 5.14 -2.67
N VAL A 141 9.67 3.88 -2.30
CA VAL A 141 9.73 3.43 -0.90
C VAL A 141 11.16 3.50 -0.36
N MET A 142 12.17 3.11 -1.15
CA MET A 142 13.57 3.20 -0.75
C MET A 142 13.96 4.64 -0.41
N PHE A 143 13.56 5.62 -1.23
CA PHE A 143 13.82 7.04 -0.94
C PHE A 143 13.05 7.55 0.28
N GLN A 144 11.84 7.07 0.53
CA GLN A 144 11.12 7.37 1.78
C GLN A 144 11.91 6.92 3.01
N TRP A 145 12.47 5.70 2.98
CA TRP A 145 13.27 5.18 4.09
C TRP A 145 14.60 5.92 4.27
N ILE A 146 15.28 6.28 3.18
CA ILE A 146 16.49 7.12 3.23
C ILE A 146 16.18 8.48 3.86
N TYR A 147 15.04 9.09 3.48
CA TYR A 147 14.60 10.36 4.04
C TYR A 147 14.29 10.25 5.54
N ILE A 148 13.61 9.19 5.97
CA ILE A 148 13.34 8.91 7.38
C ILE A 148 14.65 8.72 8.16
N MET A 149 15.60 7.96 7.62
CA MET A 149 16.91 7.77 8.24
C MET A 149 17.63 9.10 8.44
N PHE A 150 17.63 9.97 7.42
CA PHE A 150 18.21 11.30 7.53
C PHE A 150 17.55 12.12 8.64
N ILE A 151 16.23 12.14 8.72
CA ILE A 151 15.52 12.87 9.78
C ILE A 151 15.85 12.32 11.16
N ALA A 152 15.80 11.00 11.34
CA ALA A 152 16.05 10.37 12.62
C ALA A 152 17.47 10.67 13.14
N THR A 153 18.47 10.63 12.26
CA THR A 153 19.86 10.99 12.61
C THR A 153 19.97 12.46 13.02
N ASN A 154 19.37 13.38 12.27
CA ASN A 154 19.40 14.80 12.63
C ASN A 154 18.71 15.06 13.96
N ALA A 155 17.54 14.45 14.20
CA ALA A 155 16.81 14.60 15.45
C ALA A 155 17.66 14.16 16.66
N TYR A 156 18.41 13.06 16.52
CA TYR A 156 19.33 12.60 17.55
C TYR A 156 20.48 13.60 17.79
N LEU A 157 21.11 14.08 16.71
CA LEU A 157 22.26 15.01 16.80
C LEU A 157 21.91 16.37 17.41
N TYR A 158 20.68 16.87 17.24
CA TYR A 158 20.25 18.13 17.86
C TYR A 158 19.71 17.96 19.29
N SER A 159 19.48 16.72 19.73
CA SER A 159 18.98 16.42 21.07
C SER A 159 20.07 16.11 22.11
N ASN A 160 21.34 16.02 21.68
CA ASN A 160 22.51 15.74 22.52
C ASN A 160 23.62 16.76 22.24
#